data_AF-B8CNY2-F1
#
_entry.id   AF-B8CNY2-F1
#
_cell.length_a   1.000
_cell.length_b   1.000
_cell.length_c   1.000
_cell.angle_alpha   90.00
_cell.angle_beta   90.00
_cell.angle_gamma   90.00
#
_symmetry.space_group_name_H-M   'P 1'
#
loop_
_entity.id
_entity.type
_entity.pdbx_description
1 polymer ?
#
loop_
_entity_poly.entity_id
_entity_poly.type
_entity_poly.pdbx_seq_one_letter_code
_entity_poly.pdbx_strand_id
1 'polypeptide(L)'
;MLSLKKIKVLLNINLLLIATTSVSTEAAITITELQPIKYPSTVKNQSKSTVVLVNWKGNLGNATNATLLDNDYYEGKYLVSSDSNLPITIEFFQLGNESKVNLKTLRVRYKNKTYKSFPTIALDNPGLDGEIIAIGAKVVAGKNATAGDKNPQYVLRIEEQQ
;
A
#
# COMPACT_ATOMS: atom_id res chain seq x y z
N MET A 1 -69.53 -40.57 -39.24
CA MET A 1 -70.11 -40.11 -37.96
C MET A 1 -68.98 -40.11 -36.94
N LEU A 2 -68.62 -38.92 -36.41
CA LEU A 2 -67.55 -38.57 -35.44
C LEU A 2 -66.08 -38.82 -35.85
N SER A 3 -65.10 -37.94 -35.63
CA SER A 3 -65.07 -36.54 -35.20
C SER A 3 -63.64 -35.99 -35.41
N LEU A 4 -63.52 -34.77 -35.95
CA LEU A 4 -62.34 -33.90 -35.78
C LEU A 4 -62.14 -33.54 -34.29
N LYS A 5 -60.92 -33.07 -33.98
CA LYS A 5 -60.35 -32.65 -32.68
C LYS A 5 -59.51 -33.77 -32.07
N LYS A 6 -58.19 -33.63 -31.94
CA LYS A 6 -57.54 -32.60 -31.11
C LYS A 6 -56.14 -32.28 -31.61
N ILE A 7 -55.92 -31.00 -31.89
CA ILE A 7 -54.62 -30.34 -31.78
C ILE A 7 -54.17 -30.44 -30.32
N LYS A 8 -52.94 -30.88 -30.09
CA LYS A 8 -52.09 -30.40 -28.99
C LYS A 8 -50.63 -30.74 -29.29
N VAL A 9 -49.98 -29.77 -29.92
CA VAL A 9 -48.53 -29.59 -29.92
C VAL A 9 -48.08 -29.51 -28.47
N LEU A 10 -47.08 -30.30 -28.07
CA LEU A 10 -46.26 -30.02 -26.89
C LEU A 10 -44.83 -30.48 -27.16
N LEU A 11 -44.07 -29.51 -27.65
CA LEU A 11 -42.62 -29.48 -27.73
C LEU A 11 -42.10 -29.21 -26.30
N ASN A 12 -41.63 -30.23 -25.58
CA ASN A 12 -40.97 -30.04 -24.28
C ASN A 12 -39.46 -29.96 -24.48
N ILE A 13 -38.99 -28.76 -24.84
CA ILE A 13 -37.59 -28.37 -24.72
C ILE A 13 -37.42 -27.81 -23.30
N ASN A 14 -36.93 -28.64 -22.37
CA ASN A 14 -36.40 -28.11 -21.11
C ASN A 14 -34.97 -27.61 -21.37
N LEU A 15 -34.87 -26.39 -21.88
CA LEU A 15 -33.62 -25.64 -21.91
C LEU A 15 -33.33 -25.20 -20.48
N LEU A 16 -32.49 -25.96 -19.76
CA LEU A 16 -31.94 -25.54 -18.49
C LEU A 16 -30.93 -24.43 -18.75
N LEU A 17 -31.41 -23.18 -18.74
CA LEU A 17 -30.57 -21.99 -18.79
C LEU A 17 -29.92 -21.84 -17.41
N ILE A 18 -28.71 -22.39 -17.23
CA ILE A 18 -27.87 -22.06 -16.08
C ILE A 18 -27.40 -20.63 -16.31
N ALA A 19 -28.17 -19.67 -15.80
CA ALA A 19 -27.68 -18.30 -15.62
C ALA A 19 -26.56 -18.37 -14.59
N THR A 20 -25.32 -18.52 -15.04
CA THR A 20 -24.14 -18.23 -14.24
C THR A 20 -24.12 -16.72 -14.02
N THR A 21 -24.88 -16.25 -13.02
CA THR A 21 -24.72 -14.89 -12.51
C THR A 21 -23.29 -14.79 -12.03
N SER A 22 -22.50 -14.01 -12.75
CA SER A 22 -21.17 -13.58 -12.34
C SER A 22 -21.26 -13.01 -10.93
N VAL A 23 -20.70 -13.73 -9.97
CA VAL A 23 -20.40 -13.20 -8.63
C VAL A 23 -19.28 -12.18 -8.82
N SER A 24 -19.62 -10.90 -8.83
CA SER A 24 -18.66 -9.84 -8.58
C SER A 24 -18.29 -9.91 -7.09
N THR A 25 -17.23 -10.65 -6.77
CA THR A 25 -16.58 -10.55 -5.47
C THR A 25 -15.71 -9.29 -5.50
N GLU A 26 -16.33 -8.14 -5.26
CA GLU A 26 -15.56 -6.93 -4.92
C GLU A 26 -15.16 -7.08 -3.47
N ALA A 27 -13.98 -7.66 -3.25
CA ALA A 27 -13.30 -7.59 -1.98
C ALA A 27 -12.67 -6.18 -1.88
N ALA A 28 -12.87 -5.50 -0.76
CA ALA A 28 -12.50 -4.12 -0.57
C ALA A 28 -11.40 -3.98 0.50
N ILE A 29 -10.24 -3.46 0.08
CA ILE A 29 -9.21 -2.98 0.99
C ILE A 29 -9.49 -1.54 1.40
N THR A 30 -9.58 -1.29 2.71
CA THR A 30 -9.62 0.06 3.26
C THR A 30 -8.26 0.42 3.86
N ILE A 31 -7.72 1.58 3.48
CA ILE A 31 -6.48 2.12 4.03
C ILE A 31 -6.79 3.45 4.71
N THR A 32 -6.59 3.52 6.02
CA THR A 32 -6.70 4.76 6.80
C THR A 32 -5.32 5.22 7.24
N GLU A 33 -4.90 6.41 6.82
CA GLU A 33 -3.68 7.03 7.35
C GLU A 33 -3.91 7.46 8.80
N LEU A 34 -3.16 6.86 9.73
CA LEU A 34 -3.18 7.25 11.14
C LEU A 34 -2.14 8.33 11.40
N GLN A 35 -0.99 8.24 10.72
CA GLN A 35 0.14 9.13 10.89
C GLN A 35 1.00 9.10 9.62
N PRO A 36 1.33 10.24 8.99
CA PRO A 36 2.27 10.26 7.88
C PRO A 36 3.69 9.98 8.38
N ILE A 37 4.63 9.63 7.50
CA ILE A 37 6.05 9.63 7.90
C ILE A 37 6.55 11.07 8.06
N LYS A 38 7.33 11.34 9.11
CA LYS A 38 7.94 12.66 9.34
C LYS A 38 9.45 12.57 9.54
N TYR A 39 10.15 13.52 8.95
CA TYR A 39 11.59 13.69 9.07
C TYR A 39 11.92 14.96 9.86
N PRO A 40 13.04 14.97 10.60
CA PRO A 40 13.48 16.15 11.32
C PRO A 40 14.02 17.21 10.35
N SER A 41 14.09 18.46 10.81
CA SER A 41 14.84 19.51 10.12
C SER A 41 16.34 19.25 10.25
N THR A 42 17.10 19.48 9.19
CA THR A 42 18.53 19.17 9.17
C THR A 42 19.37 20.22 8.46
N VAL A 43 20.64 20.30 8.85
CA VAL A 43 21.64 21.07 8.12
C VAL A 43 22.07 20.27 6.88
N LYS A 44 21.85 20.87 5.70
CA LYS A 44 22.29 20.29 4.43
C LYS A 44 23.81 20.11 4.41
N ASN A 45 24.26 18.91 4.09
CA ASN A 45 25.65 18.65 3.77
C ASN A 45 26.03 19.26 2.40
N GLN A 46 27.11 20.05 2.37
CA GLN A 46 27.56 20.74 1.16
C GLN A 46 28.42 19.87 0.23
N SER A 47 29.15 18.88 0.77
CA SER A 47 30.13 18.08 0.01
C SER A 47 29.61 16.70 -0.40
N LYS A 48 28.60 16.16 0.29
CA LYS A 48 27.96 14.87 0.01
C LYS A 48 26.44 14.94 0.14
N SER A 49 25.75 13.85 -0.19
CA SER A 49 24.31 13.76 0.02
C SER A 49 23.97 13.84 1.51
N THR A 50 22.90 14.58 1.82
CA THR A 50 22.28 14.63 3.15
C THR A 50 21.31 13.47 3.25
N VAL A 51 21.46 12.67 4.30
CA VAL A 51 20.71 11.43 4.50
C VAL A 51 20.10 11.45 5.89
N VAL A 52 18.80 11.20 5.95
CA VAL A 52 18.09 10.90 7.20
C VAL A 52 17.29 9.63 7.00
N LEU A 53 17.44 8.69 7.94
CA LEU A 53 16.66 7.46 7.97
C LEU A 53 15.82 7.47 9.24
N VAL A 54 14.49 7.44 9.07
CA VAL A 54 13.53 7.14 10.13
C VAL A 54 13.06 5.71 9.90
N ASN A 55 13.27 4.84 10.88
CA ASN A 55 12.89 3.42 10.77
C ASN A 55 11.42 3.21 11.15
N TRP A 56 10.89 2.00 10.92
CA TRP A 56 9.50 1.65 11.20
C TRP A 56 9.13 1.69 12.70
N LYS A 57 10.10 1.84 13.61
CA LYS A 57 9.90 2.01 15.06
C LYS A 57 9.90 3.49 15.48
N GLY A 58 9.91 4.42 14.54
CA GLY A 58 10.00 5.85 14.85
C GLY A 58 11.35 6.33 15.35
N ASN A 59 12.42 5.55 15.14
CA ASN A 59 13.76 5.92 15.57
C ASN A 59 14.65 6.30 14.39
N LEU A 60 15.65 7.15 14.64
CA LEU A 60 16.71 7.38 13.65
C LEU A 60 17.54 6.12 13.43
N GLY A 61 17.84 5.84 12.16
CA GLY A 61 18.73 4.75 11.79
C GLY A 61 20.19 5.19 11.63
N ASN A 62 21.11 4.24 11.75
CA ASN A 62 22.56 4.46 11.65
C ASN A 62 23.03 5.04 10.29
N ALA A 63 22.17 5.06 9.28
CA ALA A 63 22.47 5.65 7.98
C ALA A 63 22.32 7.18 7.95
N THR A 64 21.75 7.78 9.00
CA THR A 64 21.61 9.23 9.12
C THR A 64 23.00 9.88 9.23
N ASN A 65 23.27 10.87 8.38
CA ASN A 65 24.58 11.54 8.29
C ASN A 65 24.48 13.07 8.40
N ALA A 66 23.32 13.56 8.82
CA ALA A 66 22.97 14.97 8.89
C ALA A 66 22.99 15.48 10.33
N THR A 67 23.35 16.74 10.52
CA THR A 67 23.14 17.45 11.79
C THR A 67 21.66 17.80 11.90
N LEU A 68 21.02 17.36 12.98
CA LEU A 68 19.61 17.62 13.24
C LEU A 68 19.45 18.96 13.95
N LEU A 69 18.38 19.68 13.61
CA LEU A 69 17.99 20.93 14.29
C LEU A 69 16.86 20.69 15.30
N ASP A 70 16.15 19.58 15.17
CA ASP A 70 15.06 19.14 16.06
C ASP A 70 15.07 17.61 16.19
N ASN A 71 14.21 17.12 17.10
CA ASN A 71 13.97 15.69 17.31
C ASN A 71 12.53 15.31 16.92
N ASP A 72 11.92 16.04 15.99
CA ASP A 72 10.52 15.87 15.60
C ASP A 72 10.42 14.96 14.37
N TYR A 73 10.46 13.65 14.62
CA TYR A 73 10.43 12.63 13.60
C TYR A 73 9.67 11.40 14.08
N TYR A 74 9.03 10.70 13.14
CA TYR A 74 8.29 9.47 13.42
C TYR A 74 8.02 8.67 12.14
N GLU A 75 7.77 7.38 12.33
CA GLU A 75 7.33 6.45 11.30
C GLU A 75 5.96 6.82 10.72
N GLY A 76 5.66 6.36 9.51
CA GLY A 76 4.29 6.40 9.02
C GLY A 76 3.49 5.22 9.58
N LYS A 77 2.19 5.42 9.86
CA LYS A 77 1.26 4.39 10.31
C LYS A 77 -0.04 4.42 9.52
N TYR A 78 -0.47 3.24 9.11
CA TYR A 78 -1.70 3.03 8.35
C TYR A 78 -2.48 1.88 9.00
N LEU A 79 -3.78 2.07 9.22
CA LEU A 79 -4.68 0.97 9.53
C LEU A 79 -5.21 0.43 8.21
N VAL A 80 -5.04 -0.87 7.99
CA VAL A 80 -5.49 -1.55 6.78
C VAL A 80 -6.46 -2.63 7.18
N SER A 81 -7.66 -2.63 6.58
CA SER A 81 -8.65 -3.68 6.77
C SER A 81 -9.12 -4.24 5.43
N SER A 82 -9.70 -5.42 5.49
CA SER A 82 -10.26 -6.16 4.35
C SER A 82 -11.55 -6.83 4.79
N ASP A 83 -12.54 -6.86 3.90
CA ASP A 83 -13.79 -7.59 4.09
C ASP A 83 -13.79 -9.00 3.47
N SER A 84 -12.63 -9.46 3.00
CA SER A 84 -12.45 -10.80 2.44
C SER A 84 -11.45 -11.64 3.23
N ASN A 85 -11.18 -12.85 2.72
CA ASN A 85 -10.15 -13.74 3.24
C ASN A 85 -8.95 -13.88 2.28
N LEU A 86 -8.91 -13.08 1.20
CA LEU A 86 -7.88 -13.18 0.17
C LEU A 86 -6.55 -12.63 0.71
N PRO A 87 -5.41 -13.25 0.36
CA PRO A 87 -4.12 -12.65 0.71
C PRO A 87 -3.96 -11.30 0.03
N ILE A 88 -3.08 -10.45 0.58
CA ILE A 88 -2.83 -9.11 0.05
C ILE A 88 -1.44 -8.98 -0.57
N THR A 89 -1.32 -8.01 -1.47
CA THR A 89 -0.06 -7.47 -1.97
C THR A 89 0.15 -6.08 -1.37
N ILE A 90 1.37 -5.77 -0.92
CA ILE A 90 1.78 -4.41 -0.57
C ILE A 90 2.81 -3.93 -1.59
N GLU A 91 2.57 -2.76 -2.16
CA GLU A 91 3.49 -2.06 -3.07
C GLU A 91 3.82 -0.66 -2.57
N PHE A 92 4.98 -0.17 -2.99
CA PHE A 92 5.40 1.20 -2.71
C PHE A 92 6.09 1.82 -3.89
N PHE A 93 5.73 3.07 -4.16
CA PHE A 93 6.31 3.88 -5.23
C PHE A 93 6.66 5.24 -4.68
N GLN A 94 7.90 5.70 -4.89
CA GLN A 94 8.19 7.12 -4.70
C GLN A 94 7.68 7.90 -5.92
N LEU A 95 7.09 9.08 -5.69
CA LEU A 95 6.58 9.91 -6.79
C LEU A 95 7.68 10.74 -7.48
N GLY A 96 8.85 10.91 -6.83
CA GLY A 96 9.95 11.68 -7.41
C GLY A 96 9.61 13.16 -7.64
N ASN A 97 8.62 13.69 -6.91
CA ASN A 97 8.10 15.05 -7.02
C ASN A 97 9.09 16.13 -6.53
N GLU A 98 10.14 15.73 -5.82
CA GLU A 98 11.17 16.64 -5.31
C GLU A 98 12.49 16.48 -6.07
N SER A 99 12.95 17.54 -6.72
CA SER A 99 14.18 17.51 -7.53
C SER A 99 15.40 17.16 -6.66
N LYS A 100 16.10 16.08 -7.04
CA LYS A 100 17.31 15.56 -6.36
C LYS A 100 17.08 15.11 -4.91
N VAL A 101 15.84 14.91 -4.49
CA VAL A 101 15.48 14.32 -3.20
C VAL A 101 14.74 13.01 -3.48
N ASN A 102 15.16 11.92 -2.84
CA ASN A 102 14.61 10.59 -3.08
C ASN A 102 14.25 9.90 -1.78
N LEU A 103 13.17 9.12 -1.80
CA LEU A 103 12.86 8.14 -0.77
C LEU A 103 13.48 6.80 -1.16
N LYS A 104 14.23 6.20 -0.25
CA LYS A 104 14.96 4.96 -0.46
C LYS A 104 14.80 4.03 0.74
N THR A 105 15.15 2.76 0.55
CA THR A 105 15.27 1.82 1.67
C THR A 105 13.98 1.71 2.50
N LEU A 106 12.81 1.71 1.83
CA LEU A 106 11.54 1.52 2.51
C LEU A 106 11.55 0.21 3.31
N ARG A 107 11.01 0.27 4.51
CA ARG A 107 10.76 -0.86 5.40
C ARG A 107 9.30 -0.80 5.81
N VAL A 108 8.58 -1.88 5.56
CA VAL A 108 7.18 -2.03 5.98
C VAL A 108 7.12 -3.09 7.05
N ARG A 109 6.53 -2.77 8.20
CA ARG A 109 6.23 -3.68 9.28
C ARG A 109 4.76 -4.05 9.20
N TYR A 110 4.46 -5.33 9.07
CA TYR A 110 3.10 -5.86 8.98
C TYR A 110 3.05 -7.21 9.70
N LYS A 111 2.05 -7.44 10.57
CA LYS A 111 1.90 -8.67 11.39
C LYS A 111 3.18 -9.17 12.01
N ASN A 112 3.90 -8.26 12.66
CA ASN A 112 5.18 -8.58 13.31
C ASN A 112 6.25 -9.20 12.35
N LYS A 113 6.16 -8.97 11.03
CA LYS A 113 7.22 -9.23 10.01
C LYS A 113 7.66 -7.93 9.31
N THR A 114 8.94 -7.86 8.90
CA THR A 114 9.51 -6.65 8.27
C THR A 114 9.89 -6.95 6.83
N TYR A 115 9.29 -6.22 5.91
CA TYR A 115 9.45 -6.38 4.47
C TYR A 115 10.34 -5.28 3.90
N LYS A 116 11.18 -5.64 2.93
CA LYS A 116 12.26 -4.78 2.39
C LYS A 116 12.25 -4.65 0.87
N SER A 117 11.41 -5.44 0.19
CA SER A 117 11.34 -5.57 -1.26
C SER A 117 9.87 -5.42 -1.65
N PHE A 118 9.58 -4.61 -2.66
CA PHE A 118 8.21 -4.33 -3.10
C PHE A 118 8.12 -4.56 -4.62
N PRO A 119 7.06 -5.20 -5.12
CA PRO A 119 5.89 -5.68 -4.37
C PRO A 119 6.22 -6.84 -3.42
N THR A 120 5.58 -6.86 -2.26
CA THR A 120 5.53 -8.04 -1.39
C THR A 120 4.16 -8.68 -1.55
N ILE A 121 4.13 -9.93 -2.00
CA ILE A 121 2.93 -10.68 -2.35
C ILE A 121 2.63 -11.78 -1.32
N ALA A 122 1.43 -12.36 -1.40
CA ALA A 122 0.98 -13.51 -0.62
C ALA A 122 1.05 -13.26 0.89
N LEU A 123 0.71 -12.03 1.30
CA LEU A 123 0.66 -11.66 2.70
C LEU A 123 -0.67 -12.05 3.30
N ASP A 124 -0.65 -12.48 4.56
CA ASP A 124 -1.86 -12.81 5.30
C ASP A 124 -2.85 -11.62 5.25
N ASN A 125 -4.14 -11.90 5.06
CA ASN A 125 -5.20 -10.90 5.03
C ASN A 125 -5.27 -10.09 6.35
N PRO A 126 -5.49 -8.77 6.34
CA PRO A 126 -5.51 -7.94 7.57
C PRO A 126 -6.76 -8.12 8.43
N GLY A 127 -7.82 -8.75 7.90
CA GLY A 127 -9.11 -8.96 8.56
C GLY A 127 -9.97 -7.70 8.62
N LEU A 128 -11.20 -7.87 9.10
CA LEU A 128 -12.19 -6.81 9.27
C LEU A 128 -11.78 -5.78 10.34
N ASP A 129 -11.20 -6.25 11.45
CA ASP A 129 -10.70 -5.38 12.53
C ASP A 129 -9.44 -4.58 12.10
N GLY A 130 -8.81 -5.04 11.02
CA GLY A 130 -7.63 -4.44 10.42
C GLY A 130 -6.34 -4.74 11.16
N GLU A 131 -5.24 -4.36 10.51
CA GLU A 131 -3.88 -4.52 11.01
C GLU A 131 -3.10 -3.22 10.76
N ILE A 132 -2.27 -2.86 11.73
CA ILE A 132 -1.41 -1.69 11.62
C ILE A 132 -0.20 -2.02 10.74
N ILE A 133 -0.02 -1.22 9.70
CA ILE A 133 1.20 -1.14 8.93
C ILE A 133 2.02 0.04 9.44
N ALA A 134 3.27 -0.21 9.83
CA ALA A 134 4.24 0.84 10.14
C ALA A 134 5.33 0.92 9.06
N ILE A 135 5.63 2.13 8.59
CA ILE A 135 6.58 2.36 7.51
C ILE A 135 7.75 3.23 7.96
N GLY A 136 8.96 2.84 7.56
CA GLY A 136 10.16 3.65 7.70
C GLY A 136 10.87 3.77 6.36
N ALA A 137 11.48 4.92 6.10
CA ALA A 137 12.20 5.16 4.86
C ALA A 137 13.39 6.10 5.08
N LYS A 138 14.35 6.02 4.17
CA LYS A 138 15.49 6.91 4.08
C LYS A 138 15.17 8.03 3.10
N VAL A 139 15.23 9.28 3.54
CA VAL A 139 15.27 10.43 2.62
C VAL A 139 16.72 10.74 2.27
N VAL A 140 16.99 10.94 0.98
CA VAL A 140 18.32 11.26 0.45
C VAL A 140 18.21 12.51 -0.41
N ALA A 141 18.69 13.64 0.11
CA ALA A 141 18.90 14.86 -0.66
C ALA A 141 20.31 14.85 -1.24
N GLY A 142 20.42 14.84 -2.58
CA GLY A 142 21.72 14.85 -3.26
C GLY A 142 22.54 16.11 -2.93
N LYS A 143 23.87 16.05 -3.10
CA LYS A 143 24.77 17.21 -2.83
C LYS A 143 24.32 18.52 -3.50
N ASN A 144 23.72 18.41 -4.69
CA ASN A 144 23.26 19.54 -5.50
C ASN A 144 21.75 19.84 -5.32
N ALA A 145 21.09 19.24 -4.34
CA ALA A 145 19.72 19.62 -3.96
C ALA A 145 19.73 21.03 -3.37
N THR A 146 18.69 21.81 -3.64
CA THR A 146 18.54 23.14 -3.03
C THR A 146 18.14 22.99 -1.57
N ALA A 147 18.54 23.96 -0.74
CA ALA A 147 18.04 24.06 0.63
C ALA A 147 16.58 24.54 0.65
N GLY A 148 15.96 24.48 1.83
CA GLY A 148 14.56 24.81 2.06
C GLY A 148 13.69 23.57 2.26
N ASP A 149 12.39 23.80 2.45
CA ASP A 149 11.43 22.75 2.73
C ASP A 149 11.33 21.76 1.56
N LYS A 150 11.31 20.47 1.91
CA LYS A 150 11.22 19.36 0.95
C LYS A 150 10.11 18.42 1.39
N ASN A 151 9.19 18.15 0.48
CA ASN A 151 8.02 17.32 0.72
C ASN A 151 8.00 16.12 -0.25
N PRO A 152 8.95 15.17 -0.13
CA PRO A 152 8.96 14.00 -0.99
C PRO A 152 7.71 13.14 -0.71
N GLN A 153 7.05 12.70 -1.78
CA GLN A 153 5.81 11.94 -1.71
C GLN A 153 6.00 10.50 -2.19
N TYR A 154 5.08 9.64 -1.77
CA TYR A 154 5.01 8.24 -2.17
C TYR A 154 3.58 7.76 -2.29
N VAL A 155 3.41 6.61 -2.93
CA VAL A 155 2.17 5.84 -2.98
C VAL A 155 2.41 4.55 -2.21
N LEU A 156 1.57 4.29 -1.22
CA LEU A 156 1.38 2.97 -0.63
C LEU A 156 0.15 2.35 -1.29
N ARG A 157 0.33 1.24 -1.99
CA ARG A 157 -0.77 0.52 -2.64
C ARG A 157 -0.91 -0.84 -1.99
N ILE A 158 -2.14 -1.20 -1.67
CA ILE A 158 -2.47 -2.49 -1.07
C ILE A 158 -3.69 -3.03 -1.80
N GLU A 159 -3.55 -4.26 -2.29
CA GLU A 159 -4.55 -4.90 -3.14
C GLU A 159 -4.73 -6.35 -2.68
N GLU A 160 -5.96 -6.86 -2.80
CA GLU A 160 -6.22 -8.29 -2.62
C GLU A 160 -5.81 -9.07 -3.87
N GLN A 161 -5.35 -10.29 -3.65
CA GLN A 161 -4.96 -11.19 -4.72
C GLN A 161 -6.19 -11.97 -5.18
N GLN A 162 -6.50 -11.85 -6.47
CA GLN A 162 -7.56 -12.62 -7.14
C GLN A 162 -7.12 -14.05 -7.45
#